data_AF-A0A2A5GWU8-F1
#
_entry.id   AF-A0A2A5GWU8-F1
#
_cell.length_a   1.000
_cell.length_b   1.000
_cell.length_c   1.000
_cell.angle_alpha   90.00
_cell.angle_beta   90.00
_cell.angle_gamma   90.00
#
_symmetry.space_group_name_H-M   'P 1'
#
loop_
_entity.id
_entity.type
_entity.pdbx_description
1 polymer ?
#
loop_
_entity_poly.entity_id
_entity_poly.type
_entity_poly.pdbx_seq_one_letter_code
_entity_poly.pdbx_strand_id
1 'polypeptide(L)'
;MTGIMDGVSQISSGTMDEKWGYVSQSGTTIELNDSPGGESISLIHHSGAAIKIDPDGAIHLVSSSKKGIGISAPYGDAYLSASGEIIIKGSSLNFNTSGDANFDIGGTFNLVCGGYKLSTNVLDEKVDGSASREVTNDLSEIIGGISRSTIAGDKRTQISGNEVKDVGGDHIEKITGNSVLNTKGNKTIQTTGETLISSIGNLTENTNGDFNMSSTGALNTKAGGNATHSASGNNKVIAGGAMDVSGGSSLDLVSPISKLSGSSYASVEAPLAELVGDTAKVGGSSVYLNTPTVYQPTPIITSGNDSPAIGSVASALSPDSAEEATEADVMEANDIVDNMTSIRKYPKFPGNATRDSADGGSVYTVSHDYTDSADEVYKEYSSKNHGNINPATPIGDYGNIPDVSPANRKSDIKGIDPKISVPGAHNSSSKISRLFTLGDLTNAKHSHKIPPSIRKAVVTEHIYAAYNVLDPIKEKFPDIIITSAYRGNSRNHKTGKAIDMVVPSRSLEKHAEIAAFARDNLPIDQVFLERNTSGRTHVHVRVSHSPATPFVMTCADPACHTNIKKLSVEYLRKKGVK
;
A
#
# COMPACT_ATOMS: atom_id res chain seq x y z
N MET A 1 79.32 -22.43 -49.19
CA MET A 1 80.46 -21.69 -48.61
C MET A 1 80.49 -21.98 -47.13
N THR A 2 81.43 -22.83 -46.75
CA THR A 2 81.80 -23.20 -45.39
C THR A 2 82.38 -21.99 -44.67
N GLY A 3 81.66 -21.47 -43.69
CA GLY A 3 82.12 -20.47 -42.73
C GLY A 3 82.02 -21.07 -41.34
N ILE A 4 83.17 -21.48 -40.82
CA ILE A 4 83.39 -22.07 -39.50
C ILE A 4 82.99 -21.04 -38.44
N MET A 5 81.98 -21.34 -37.62
CA MET A 5 81.81 -20.71 -36.31
C MET A 5 82.56 -21.56 -35.28
N ASP A 6 83.87 -21.37 -35.20
CA ASP A 6 84.67 -21.74 -34.03
C ASP A 6 84.55 -20.58 -33.04
N GLY A 7 83.84 -20.82 -31.95
CA GLY A 7 83.60 -19.77 -30.96
C GLY A 7 82.75 -20.17 -29.76
N VAL A 8 82.67 -21.46 -29.42
CA VAL A 8 82.20 -21.88 -28.10
C VAL A 8 83.38 -22.54 -27.42
N SER A 9 84.21 -21.75 -26.72
CA SER A 9 85.24 -22.31 -25.86
C SER A 9 84.57 -23.06 -24.72
N GLN A 10 85.04 -24.28 -24.47
CA GLN A 10 84.74 -25.02 -23.25
C GLN A 10 85.04 -24.14 -22.03
N ILE A 11 84.10 -24.11 -21.08
CA ILE A 11 84.27 -23.48 -19.76
C ILE A 11 85.24 -24.37 -18.98
N SER A 12 86.54 -24.06 -19.04
CA SER A 12 87.58 -24.70 -18.25
C SER A 12 87.56 -24.15 -16.82
N SER A 13 87.59 -25.03 -15.82
CA SER A 13 87.68 -24.72 -14.40
C SER A 13 89.03 -24.10 -13.99
N GLY A 14 89.28 -22.85 -14.39
CA GLY A 14 90.31 -21.97 -13.88
C GLY A 14 89.66 -20.65 -13.45
N THR A 15 90.21 -19.96 -12.44
CA THR A 15 89.74 -18.69 -11.87
C THR A 15 89.05 -17.82 -12.93
N MET A 16 87.71 -17.84 -12.93
CA MET A 16 86.93 -17.10 -13.90
C MET A 16 87.13 -15.62 -13.60
N ASP A 17 87.50 -14.83 -14.61
CA ASP A 17 87.35 -13.39 -14.50
C ASP A 17 85.92 -13.10 -14.08
N GLU A 18 85.75 -12.32 -13.01
CA GLU A 18 84.44 -11.98 -12.43
C GLU A 18 83.53 -11.22 -13.42
N LYS A 19 84.06 -10.86 -14.60
CA LYS A 19 83.33 -10.20 -15.68
C LYS A 19 83.66 -10.82 -17.02
N TRP A 20 82.62 -11.11 -17.80
CA TRP A 20 82.71 -11.65 -19.14
C TRP A 20 81.86 -10.80 -20.09
N GLY A 21 82.39 -10.42 -21.25
CA GLY A 21 81.64 -9.58 -22.17
C GLY A 21 82.26 -9.39 -23.54
N TYR A 22 81.48 -8.80 -24.44
CA TYR A 22 81.88 -8.47 -25.79
C TYR A 22 81.46 -7.03 -26.12
N VAL A 23 82.35 -6.29 -26.79
CA VAL A 23 82.07 -4.96 -27.34
C VAL A 23 82.27 -5.01 -28.85
N SER A 24 81.24 -4.66 -29.63
CA SER A 24 81.35 -4.57 -31.08
C SER A 24 82.16 -3.36 -31.51
N GLN A 25 82.68 -3.35 -32.75
CA GLN A 25 83.34 -2.17 -33.33
C GLN A 25 82.44 -0.92 -33.37
N SER A 26 81.13 -1.11 -33.40
CA SER A 26 80.13 -0.04 -33.36
C SER A 26 79.77 0.44 -31.95
N GLY A 27 80.29 -0.20 -30.89
CA GLY A 27 80.06 0.18 -29.50
C GLY A 27 78.83 -0.47 -28.84
N THR A 28 78.30 -1.57 -29.40
CA THR A 28 77.27 -2.39 -28.73
C THR A 28 77.95 -3.34 -27.75
N THR A 29 77.43 -3.46 -26.53
CA THR A 29 78.02 -4.28 -25.46
C THR A 29 77.09 -5.41 -25.02
N ILE A 30 77.69 -6.55 -24.70
CA ILE A 30 77.06 -7.67 -23.98
C ILE A 30 77.96 -7.95 -22.78
N GLU A 31 77.43 -7.92 -21.56
CA GLU A 31 78.20 -8.14 -20.32
C GLU A 31 77.46 -9.08 -19.37
N LEU A 32 78.21 -10.02 -18.81
CA LEU A 32 77.88 -10.90 -17.69
C LEU A 32 78.86 -10.55 -16.56
N ASN A 33 78.38 -9.97 -15.49
CA ASN A 33 79.16 -9.68 -14.29
C ASN A 33 78.74 -10.68 -13.21
N ASP A 34 79.72 -11.40 -12.65
CA ASP A 34 79.60 -12.37 -11.56
C ASP A 34 80.42 -11.94 -10.33
N SER A 35 80.88 -10.68 -10.29
CA SER A 35 81.50 -10.12 -9.09
C SER A 35 80.50 -10.19 -7.92
N PRO A 36 80.90 -10.72 -6.75
CA PRO A 36 80.01 -10.89 -5.61
C PRO A 36 79.29 -9.58 -5.20
N GLY A 37 77.96 -9.61 -5.16
CA GLY A 37 77.11 -8.45 -4.84
C GLY A 37 76.94 -7.41 -5.96
N GLY A 38 77.53 -7.65 -7.14
CA GLY A 38 77.41 -6.84 -8.35
C GLY A 38 76.92 -7.61 -9.56
N GLU A 39 76.34 -8.79 -9.34
CA GLU A 39 75.94 -9.73 -10.38
C GLU A 39 74.94 -9.08 -11.35
N SER A 40 75.22 -9.09 -12.64
CA SER A 40 74.33 -8.46 -13.62
C SER A 40 74.49 -9.02 -15.03
N ILE A 41 73.41 -8.92 -15.81
CA ILE A 41 73.38 -9.28 -17.23
C ILE A 41 72.95 -8.05 -18.00
N SER A 42 73.71 -7.63 -19.01
CA SER A 42 73.34 -6.47 -19.82
C SER A 42 73.60 -6.65 -21.31
N LEU A 43 72.64 -6.19 -22.10
CA LEU A 43 72.71 -6.06 -23.55
C LEU A 43 72.46 -4.59 -23.89
N ILE A 44 73.47 -3.86 -24.36
CA ILE A 44 73.39 -2.41 -24.60
C ILE A 44 73.75 -2.11 -26.05
N HIS A 45 72.80 -1.58 -26.81
CA HIS A 45 73.03 -1.10 -28.17
C HIS A 45 73.82 0.21 -28.15
N HIS A 46 74.62 0.49 -29.19
CA HIS A 46 75.43 1.72 -29.28
C HIS A 46 74.60 3.02 -29.19
N SER A 47 73.29 2.97 -29.44
CA SER A 47 72.37 4.10 -29.28
C SER A 47 71.97 4.38 -27.83
N GLY A 48 72.34 3.49 -26.90
CA GLY A 48 71.95 3.51 -25.49
C GLY A 48 70.65 2.77 -25.16
N ALA A 49 70.03 2.06 -26.13
CA ALA A 49 68.93 1.14 -25.81
C ALA A 49 69.51 -0.08 -25.07
N ALA A 50 68.82 -0.59 -24.04
CA ALA A 50 69.35 -1.65 -23.22
C ALA A 50 68.29 -2.62 -22.68
N ILE A 51 68.73 -3.86 -22.44
CA ILE A 51 68.07 -4.85 -21.60
C ILE A 51 69.06 -5.18 -20.48
N LYS A 52 68.65 -4.99 -19.22
CA LYS A 52 69.52 -5.23 -18.05
C LYS A 52 68.80 -6.05 -16.99
N ILE A 53 69.54 -6.92 -16.32
CA ILE A 53 69.14 -7.61 -15.09
C ILE A 53 70.12 -7.16 -14.02
N ASP A 54 69.60 -6.52 -12.98
CA ASP A 54 70.37 -5.99 -11.85
C ASP A 54 70.62 -7.08 -10.78
N PRO A 55 71.52 -6.86 -9.79
CA PRO A 55 71.84 -7.86 -8.77
C PRO A 55 70.65 -8.29 -7.89
N ASP A 56 69.61 -7.46 -7.81
CA ASP A 56 68.36 -7.76 -7.10
C ASP A 56 67.33 -8.51 -7.97
N GLY A 57 67.67 -8.80 -9.23
CA GLY A 57 66.82 -9.47 -10.21
C GLY A 57 65.87 -8.55 -10.97
N ALA A 58 65.89 -7.23 -10.72
CA ALA A 58 65.08 -6.28 -11.47
C ALA A 58 65.48 -6.28 -12.95
N ILE A 59 64.48 -6.29 -13.83
CA ILE A 59 64.70 -6.28 -15.28
C ILE A 59 64.34 -4.90 -15.82
N HIS A 60 65.32 -4.23 -16.43
CA HIS A 60 65.16 -2.91 -17.04
C HIS A 60 65.20 -3.01 -18.56
N LEU A 61 64.12 -2.55 -19.19
CA LEU A 61 64.05 -2.33 -20.64
C LEU A 61 64.12 -0.82 -20.89
N VAL A 62 65.17 -0.37 -21.57
CA VAL A 62 65.43 1.05 -21.84
C VAL A 62 65.43 1.26 -23.35
N SER A 63 64.51 2.09 -23.85
CA SER A 63 64.52 2.53 -25.25
C SER A 63 65.16 3.91 -25.37
N SER A 64 66.10 4.05 -26.30
CA SER A 64 66.74 5.33 -26.66
C SER A 64 66.07 6.01 -27.86
N SER A 65 65.03 5.40 -28.43
CA SER A 65 64.34 5.89 -29.62
C SER A 65 62.94 6.45 -29.29
N LYS A 66 62.40 7.28 -30.19
CA LYS A 66 61.02 7.77 -30.11
C LYS A 66 59.95 6.67 -30.26
N LYS A 67 60.32 5.47 -30.70
CA LYS A 67 59.39 4.36 -30.95
C LYS A 67 59.11 3.51 -29.70
N GLY A 68 59.81 3.74 -28.58
CA GLY A 68 59.52 3.08 -27.30
C GLY A 68 59.83 1.58 -27.28
N ILE A 69 59.03 0.83 -26.52
CA ILE A 69 59.06 -0.63 -26.36
C ILE A 69 57.69 -1.17 -26.81
N GLY A 70 57.65 -2.32 -27.48
CA GLY A 70 56.41 -2.94 -27.94
C GLY A 70 56.39 -4.45 -27.73
N ILE A 71 55.19 -5.00 -27.61
CA ILE A 71 54.91 -6.45 -27.57
C ILE A 71 54.04 -6.76 -28.79
N SER A 72 54.44 -7.71 -29.63
CA SER A 72 53.70 -8.08 -30.84
C SER A 72 53.73 -9.59 -31.02
N ALA A 73 52.56 -10.20 -31.16
CA ALA A 73 52.37 -11.62 -31.44
C ALA A 73 51.41 -11.75 -32.64
N PRO A 74 51.90 -11.64 -33.90
CA PRO A 74 51.04 -11.59 -35.08
C PRO A 74 50.23 -12.87 -35.35
N TYR A 75 50.60 -13.99 -34.70
CA TYR A 75 49.96 -15.29 -34.89
C TYR A 75 49.52 -15.93 -33.55
N GLY A 76 49.51 -15.19 -32.44
CA GLY A 76 49.19 -15.75 -31.12
C GLY A 76 48.95 -14.68 -30.05
N ASP A 77 48.92 -15.11 -28.80
CA ASP A 77 48.57 -14.25 -27.68
C ASP A 77 49.81 -13.58 -27.07
N ALA A 78 49.60 -12.39 -26.52
CA ALA A 78 50.57 -11.71 -25.67
C ALA A 78 49.97 -11.55 -24.27
N TYR A 79 50.71 -11.98 -23.25
CA TYR A 79 50.27 -11.94 -21.86
C TYR A 79 51.10 -10.93 -21.06
N LEU A 80 50.43 -10.18 -20.19
CA LEU A 80 51.04 -9.40 -19.13
C LEU A 80 50.42 -9.82 -17.81
N SER A 81 51.22 -10.41 -16.93
CA SER A 81 50.73 -10.95 -15.65
C SER A 81 51.69 -10.64 -14.51
N ALA A 82 51.14 -10.31 -13.35
CA ALA A 82 51.87 -10.21 -12.09
C ALA A 82 50.98 -10.80 -10.98
N SER A 83 51.60 -11.45 -9.98
CA SER A 83 50.88 -11.88 -8.77
C SER A 83 50.51 -10.70 -7.85
N GLY A 84 51.29 -9.61 -7.95
CA GLY A 84 51.04 -8.36 -7.25
C GLY A 84 50.30 -7.35 -8.14
N GLU A 85 50.90 -6.18 -8.33
CA GLU A 85 50.30 -5.04 -9.02
C GLU A 85 50.93 -4.81 -10.40
N ILE A 86 50.13 -4.32 -11.35
CA ILE A 86 50.59 -3.77 -12.62
C ILE A 86 50.25 -2.28 -12.63
N ILE A 87 51.27 -1.42 -12.77
CA ILE A 87 51.11 0.04 -12.80
C ILE A 87 51.45 0.55 -14.20
N ILE A 88 50.50 1.25 -14.84
CA ILE A 88 50.68 1.90 -16.14
C ILE A 88 50.57 3.41 -15.96
N LYS A 89 51.65 4.14 -16.27
CA LYS A 89 51.72 5.60 -16.15
C LYS A 89 52.06 6.23 -17.49
N GLY A 90 51.38 7.32 -17.82
CA GLY A 90 51.63 8.14 -18.99
C GLY A 90 50.81 9.43 -18.91
N SER A 91 51.17 10.43 -19.71
CA SER A 91 50.34 11.63 -19.86
C SER A 91 49.01 11.35 -20.56
N SER A 92 48.92 10.24 -21.30
CA SER A 92 47.72 9.73 -21.97
C SER A 92 47.84 8.22 -22.16
N LEU A 93 46.72 7.50 -22.05
CA LEU A 93 46.62 6.06 -22.31
C LEU A 93 45.49 5.83 -23.31
N ASN A 94 45.71 4.99 -24.33
CA ASN A 94 44.72 4.67 -25.35
C ASN A 94 44.62 3.16 -25.50
N PHE A 95 43.40 2.62 -25.40
CA PHE A 95 43.09 1.21 -25.62
C PHE A 95 42.19 1.13 -26.84
N ASN A 96 42.68 0.50 -27.91
CA ASN A 96 41.94 0.36 -29.16
C ASN A 96 41.87 -1.12 -29.52
N THR A 97 40.66 -1.61 -29.81
CA THR A 97 40.40 -2.97 -30.27
C THR A 97 39.47 -2.90 -31.49
N SER A 98 39.66 -3.81 -32.44
CA SER A 98 38.72 -3.99 -33.56
C SER A 98 37.56 -4.91 -33.20
N GLY A 99 37.67 -5.64 -32.09
CA GLY A 99 36.63 -6.51 -31.54
C GLY A 99 36.21 -6.02 -30.16
N ASP A 100 35.81 -6.95 -29.30
CA ASP A 100 35.33 -6.63 -27.96
C ASP A 100 36.48 -6.35 -26.98
N ALA A 101 36.19 -5.55 -25.95
CA ALA A 101 37.06 -5.35 -24.81
C ALA A 101 36.32 -5.80 -23.54
N ASN A 102 36.86 -6.82 -22.87
CA ASN A 102 36.25 -7.40 -21.68
C ASN A 102 37.08 -7.06 -20.44
N PHE A 103 36.39 -6.74 -19.33
CA PHE A 103 37.02 -6.47 -18.04
C PHE A 103 36.39 -7.40 -16.99
N ASP A 104 36.95 -8.61 -16.88
CA ASP A 104 36.47 -9.62 -15.94
C ASP A 104 37.16 -9.47 -14.58
N ILE A 105 36.45 -8.85 -13.63
CA ILE A 105 37.01 -8.47 -12.34
C ILE A 105 36.28 -9.23 -11.25
N GLY A 106 36.98 -10.16 -10.60
CA GLY A 106 36.42 -10.92 -9.47
C GLY A 106 36.21 -10.08 -8.20
N GLY A 107 36.81 -8.89 -8.14
CA GLY A 107 36.68 -7.92 -7.05
C GLY A 107 35.90 -6.67 -7.46
N THR A 108 36.34 -5.51 -6.99
CA THR A 108 35.70 -4.22 -7.30
C THR A 108 36.39 -3.50 -8.45
N PHE A 109 35.61 -2.97 -9.39
CA PHE A 109 36.10 -2.02 -10.40
C PHE A 109 35.91 -0.58 -9.93
N ASN A 110 37.01 0.18 -9.81
CA ASN A 110 36.99 1.58 -9.42
C ASN A 110 37.44 2.46 -10.59
N LEU A 111 36.60 3.42 -11.00
CA LEU A 111 36.95 4.44 -11.99
C LEU A 111 36.92 5.81 -11.34
N VAL A 112 38.09 6.43 -11.20
CA VAL A 112 38.24 7.77 -10.62
C VAL A 112 38.82 8.70 -11.67
N CYS A 113 38.06 9.70 -12.08
CA CYS A 113 38.46 10.66 -13.11
C CYS A 113 37.85 12.04 -12.85
N GLY A 114 38.47 13.09 -13.39
CA GLY A 114 37.91 14.46 -13.32
C GLY A 114 36.75 14.70 -14.28
N GLY A 115 36.59 13.85 -15.30
CA GLY A 115 35.48 13.89 -16.24
C GLY A 115 35.32 12.53 -16.93
N TYR A 116 34.06 12.14 -17.15
CA TYR A 116 33.69 10.87 -17.77
C TYR A 116 32.72 11.12 -18.93
N LYS A 117 32.99 10.51 -20.08
CA LYS A 117 32.12 10.53 -21.25
C LYS A 117 31.99 9.13 -21.81
N LEU A 118 30.76 8.61 -21.81
CA LEU A 118 30.39 7.39 -22.51
C LEU A 118 29.65 7.77 -23.80
N SER A 119 30.01 7.12 -24.91
CA SER A 119 29.33 7.30 -26.18
C SER A 119 29.21 5.93 -26.81
N THR A 120 27.98 5.44 -26.91
CA THR A 120 27.65 4.12 -27.45
C THR A 120 26.38 4.23 -28.28
N ASN A 121 26.19 3.30 -29.21
CA ASN A 121 24.93 3.15 -29.92
C ASN A 121 23.85 2.52 -29.01
N VAL A 122 24.27 1.58 -28.15
CA VAL A 122 23.39 0.85 -27.22
C VAL A 122 24.09 0.75 -25.87
N LEU A 123 23.35 1.04 -24.79
CA LEU A 123 23.77 0.79 -23.42
C LEU A 123 22.76 -0.19 -22.81
N ASP A 124 23.26 -1.34 -22.38
CA ASP A 124 22.50 -2.31 -21.57
C ASP A 124 23.22 -2.45 -20.22
N GLU A 125 22.50 -2.14 -19.14
CA GLU A 125 23.02 -2.17 -17.78
C GLU A 125 22.17 -3.13 -16.95
N LYS A 126 22.80 -4.21 -16.49
CA LYS A 126 22.16 -5.22 -15.64
C LYS A 126 22.82 -5.22 -14.26
N VAL A 127 22.02 -5.03 -13.23
CA VAL A 127 22.43 -5.08 -11.83
C VAL A 127 21.55 -6.10 -11.12
N ASP A 128 22.10 -7.27 -10.79
CA ASP A 128 21.39 -8.32 -10.04
C ASP A 128 21.20 -7.93 -8.55
N GLY A 129 22.03 -7.00 -8.06
CA GLY A 129 21.98 -6.45 -6.71
C GLY A 129 21.24 -5.11 -6.63
N SER A 130 21.75 -4.21 -5.78
CA SER A 130 21.21 -2.86 -5.62
C SER A 130 22.02 -1.85 -6.43
N ALA A 131 21.32 -0.90 -7.07
CA ALA A 131 21.93 0.26 -7.69
C ALA A 131 21.68 1.51 -6.83
N SER A 132 22.72 2.30 -6.60
CA SER A 132 22.65 3.61 -5.94
C SER A 132 23.36 4.64 -6.80
N ARG A 133 22.74 5.80 -6.98
CA ARG A 133 23.31 6.92 -7.74
C ARG A 133 23.20 8.18 -6.91
N GLU A 134 24.36 8.77 -6.63
CA GLU A 134 24.46 10.05 -5.93
C GLU A 134 24.95 11.12 -6.91
N VAL A 135 24.23 12.24 -6.97
CA VAL A 135 24.61 13.42 -7.75
C VAL A 135 24.55 14.60 -6.78
N THR A 136 25.70 15.22 -6.52
CA THR A 136 25.83 16.28 -5.50
C THR A 136 25.38 17.65 -6.00
N ASN A 137 25.36 17.84 -7.32
CA ASN A 137 24.89 19.05 -7.99
C ASN A 137 23.65 18.70 -8.85
N ASP A 138 23.66 19.05 -10.13
CA ASP A 138 22.51 18.92 -11.01
C ASP A 138 22.50 17.59 -11.78
N LEU A 139 21.29 17.06 -11.98
CA LEU A 139 21.00 15.99 -12.92
C LEU A 139 20.10 16.52 -14.04
N SER A 140 20.59 16.47 -15.27
CA SER A 140 19.79 16.73 -16.48
C SER A 140 19.71 15.46 -17.31
N GLU A 141 18.50 15.05 -17.65
CA GLU A 141 18.22 13.88 -18.48
C GLU A 141 17.41 14.30 -19.70
N ILE A 142 17.88 13.95 -20.90
CA ILE A 142 17.21 14.24 -22.16
C ILE A 142 17.03 12.91 -22.89
N ILE A 143 15.78 12.52 -23.11
CA ILE A 143 15.42 11.31 -23.85
C ILE A 143 14.74 11.76 -25.14
N GLY A 144 15.42 11.61 -26.27
CA GLY A 144 14.86 11.96 -27.59
C GLY A 144 13.76 11.02 -28.07
N GLY A 145 13.63 9.85 -27.43
CA GLY A 145 12.60 8.84 -27.70
C GLY A 145 11.60 8.69 -26.55
N ILE A 146 11.25 7.44 -26.24
CA ILE A 146 10.27 7.11 -25.19
C ILE A 146 11.00 6.81 -23.87
N SER A 147 10.54 7.43 -22.78
CA SER A 147 10.92 7.03 -21.43
C SER A 147 9.87 6.07 -20.85
N ARG A 148 10.28 4.85 -20.46
CA ARG A 148 9.43 3.86 -19.80
C ARG A 148 10.08 3.42 -18.50
N SER A 149 9.35 3.53 -17.39
CA SER A 149 9.81 3.10 -16.06
C SER A 149 8.83 2.08 -15.50
N THR A 150 9.33 0.87 -15.23
CA THR A 150 8.59 -0.21 -14.60
C THR A 150 9.24 -0.51 -13.25
N ILE A 151 8.47 -0.41 -12.18
CA ILE A 151 8.92 -0.70 -10.82
C ILE A 151 7.92 -1.69 -10.22
N ALA A 152 8.37 -2.90 -9.94
CA ALA A 152 7.52 -3.94 -9.38
C ALA A 152 7.21 -3.72 -7.88
N GLY A 153 8.12 -3.02 -7.18
CA GLY A 153 7.96 -2.63 -5.79
C GLY A 153 7.36 -1.22 -5.63
N ASP A 154 7.59 -0.62 -4.45
CA ASP A 154 7.10 0.72 -4.13
C ASP A 154 8.00 1.80 -4.76
N LYS A 155 7.38 2.82 -5.38
CA LYS A 155 8.06 4.06 -5.78
C LYS A 155 7.78 5.18 -4.78
N ARG A 156 8.83 5.76 -4.20
CA ARG A 156 8.77 6.99 -3.40
C ARG A 156 9.60 8.08 -4.06
N THR A 157 9.01 9.25 -4.25
CA THR A 157 9.69 10.45 -4.76
C THR A 157 9.64 11.53 -3.69
N GLN A 158 10.79 12.15 -3.40
CA GLN A 158 10.88 13.26 -2.46
C GLN A 158 11.58 14.42 -3.15
N ILE A 159 10.91 15.57 -3.20
CA ILE A 159 11.44 16.81 -3.74
C ILE A 159 11.29 17.85 -2.63
N SER A 160 12.41 18.35 -2.11
CA SER A 160 12.41 19.39 -1.06
C SER A 160 12.18 20.78 -1.63
N GLY A 161 12.48 20.97 -2.92
CA GLY A 161 12.17 22.17 -3.68
C GLY A 161 10.81 22.11 -4.36
N ASN A 162 10.69 22.77 -5.51
CA ASN A 162 9.46 22.80 -6.30
C ASN A 162 9.41 21.64 -7.31
N GLU A 163 8.21 21.11 -7.55
CA GLU A 163 7.92 20.19 -8.64
C GLU A 163 7.07 20.92 -9.69
N VAL A 164 7.54 20.95 -10.94
CA VAL A 164 6.81 21.49 -12.10
C VAL A 164 6.75 20.40 -13.15
N LYS A 165 5.56 20.19 -13.72
CA LYS A 165 5.31 19.13 -14.70
C LYS A 165 4.56 19.69 -15.89
N ASP A 166 5.26 19.82 -17.01
CA ASP A 166 4.71 20.24 -18.29
C ASP A 166 4.52 19.01 -19.19
N VAL A 167 3.29 18.81 -19.68
CA VAL A 167 2.94 17.70 -20.58
C VAL A 167 2.28 18.30 -21.82
N GLY A 168 2.93 18.14 -22.98
CA GLY A 168 2.43 18.70 -24.24
C GLY A 168 1.25 17.93 -24.86
N GLY A 169 1.03 16.69 -24.43
CA GLY A 169 -0.12 15.86 -24.82
C GLY A 169 -0.98 15.48 -23.62
N ASP A 170 -1.65 14.34 -23.70
CA ASP A 170 -2.56 13.88 -22.65
C ASP A 170 -1.82 13.42 -21.38
N HIS A 171 -2.36 13.76 -20.21
CA HIS A 171 -1.94 13.19 -18.94
C HIS A 171 -3.00 12.22 -18.42
N ILE A 172 -2.68 10.92 -18.45
CA ILE A 172 -3.55 9.85 -17.94
C ILE A 172 -2.93 9.27 -16.67
N GLU A 173 -3.67 9.31 -15.56
CA GLU A 173 -3.29 8.70 -14.29
C GLU A 173 -4.30 7.60 -13.93
N LYS A 174 -3.85 6.34 -13.91
CA LYS A 174 -4.67 5.19 -13.52
C LYS A 174 -4.19 4.66 -12.17
N ILE A 175 -5.06 4.73 -11.17
CA ILE A 175 -4.80 4.25 -9.82
C ILE A 175 -5.84 3.18 -9.49
N THR A 176 -5.37 1.97 -9.23
CA THR A 176 -6.22 0.82 -8.86
C THR A 176 -6.47 0.74 -7.35
N GLY A 177 -5.54 1.30 -6.55
CA GLY A 177 -5.73 1.54 -5.13
C GLY A 177 -6.42 2.87 -4.86
N ASN A 178 -6.32 3.38 -3.63
CA ASN A 178 -6.91 4.69 -3.30
C ASN A 178 -6.04 5.84 -3.86
N SER A 179 -6.63 7.02 -4.06
CA SER A 179 -5.88 8.29 -4.24
C SER A 179 -6.08 9.22 -3.03
N VAL A 180 -5.01 9.89 -2.59
CA VAL A 180 -5.02 10.79 -1.41
C VAL A 180 -4.03 11.89 -1.72
N LEU A 181 -4.53 13.12 -1.76
CA LEU A 181 -3.73 14.32 -1.97
C LEU A 181 -3.88 15.23 -0.76
N ASN A 182 -2.76 15.67 -0.19
CA ASN A 182 -2.75 16.55 0.98
C ASN A 182 -1.90 17.79 0.66
N THR A 183 -2.52 18.97 0.69
CA THR A 183 -1.87 20.25 0.40
C THR A 183 -2.02 21.13 1.64
N LYS A 184 -0.90 21.62 2.20
CA LYS A 184 -0.94 22.53 3.36
C LYS A 184 -1.34 23.96 2.97
N GLY A 185 -0.89 24.39 1.79
CA GLY A 185 -1.27 25.67 1.20
C GLY A 185 -2.55 25.55 0.38
N ASN A 186 -2.74 26.50 -0.53
CA ASN A 186 -3.91 26.53 -1.40
C ASN A 186 -3.81 25.49 -2.52
N LYS A 187 -4.96 24.91 -2.90
CA LYS A 187 -5.10 24.10 -4.11
C LYS A 187 -6.00 24.84 -5.11
N THR A 188 -5.47 25.12 -6.29
CA THR A 188 -6.22 25.70 -7.41
C THR A 188 -6.26 24.70 -8.55
N ILE A 189 -7.45 24.48 -9.14
CA ILE A 189 -7.65 23.66 -10.32
C ILE A 189 -8.30 24.56 -11.37
N GLN A 190 -7.65 24.72 -12.51
CA GLN A 190 -8.17 25.51 -13.62
C GLN A 190 -8.17 24.64 -14.88
N THR A 191 -9.34 24.51 -15.49
CA THR A 191 -9.55 23.78 -16.74
C THR A 191 -10.23 24.73 -17.72
N THR A 192 -9.67 24.88 -18.92
CA THR A 192 -10.27 25.71 -19.98
C THR A 192 -11.42 25.00 -20.68
N GLY A 193 -11.36 23.67 -20.76
CA GLY A 193 -12.43 22.81 -21.24
C GLY A 193 -13.37 22.32 -20.14
N GLU A 194 -14.05 21.20 -20.41
CA GLU A 194 -14.97 20.55 -19.48
C GLU A 194 -14.25 19.91 -18.28
N THR A 195 -14.90 19.92 -17.12
CA THR A 195 -14.51 19.11 -15.96
C THR A 195 -15.65 18.17 -15.60
N LEU A 196 -15.41 16.86 -15.67
CA LEU A 196 -16.35 15.81 -15.27
C LEU A 196 -15.83 15.08 -14.02
N ILE A 197 -16.61 15.07 -12.94
CA ILE A 197 -16.32 14.32 -11.72
C ILE A 197 -17.38 13.21 -11.59
N SER A 198 -16.94 11.95 -11.64
CA SER A 198 -17.82 10.79 -11.51
C SER A 198 -17.37 9.90 -10.36
N SER A 199 -18.29 9.60 -9.45
CA SER A 199 -18.09 8.66 -8.34
C SER A 199 -19.29 7.73 -8.29
N ILE A 200 -19.02 6.42 -8.29
CA ILE A 200 -20.06 5.40 -8.07
C ILE A 200 -20.45 5.34 -6.59
N GLY A 201 -19.50 5.66 -5.70
CA GLY A 201 -19.75 5.81 -4.27
C GLY A 201 -20.16 7.23 -3.91
N ASN A 202 -20.15 7.53 -2.61
CA ASN A 202 -20.48 8.86 -2.13
C ASN A 202 -19.42 9.89 -2.56
N LEU A 203 -19.88 11.08 -2.95
CA LEU A 203 -19.06 12.29 -3.03
C LEU A 203 -19.36 13.15 -1.79
N THR A 204 -18.33 13.59 -1.08
CA THR A 204 -18.47 14.43 0.11
C THR A 204 -17.48 15.57 0.05
N GLU A 205 -17.99 16.80 0.18
CA GLU A 205 -17.22 18.03 0.22
C GLU A 205 -17.45 18.69 1.57
N ASN A 206 -16.37 18.98 2.30
CA ASN A 206 -16.43 19.62 3.61
C ASN A 206 -15.47 20.81 3.64
N THR A 207 -15.97 21.96 4.07
CA THR A 207 -15.18 23.19 4.22
C THR A 207 -15.50 23.83 5.58
N ASN A 208 -14.46 24.30 6.26
CA ASN A 208 -14.61 25.07 7.50
C ASN A 208 -14.91 26.55 7.21
N GLY A 209 -14.53 27.04 6.03
CA GLY A 209 -14.86 28.38 5.54
C GLY A 209 -16.02 28.34 4.55
N ASP A 210 -16.22 29.44 3.83
CA ASP A 210 -17.32 29.57 2.89
C ASP A 210 -17.23 28.56 1.73
N PHE A 211 -18.39 28.03 1.32
CA PHE A 211 -18.54 27.27 0.07
C PHE A 211 -19.27 28.14 -0.95
N ASN A 212 -18.57 28.56 -2.01
CA ASN A 212 -19.12 29.39 -3.06
C ASN A 212 -19.24 28.61 -4.37
N MET A 213 -20.45 28.52 -4.92
CA MET A 213 -20.72 27.93 -6.23
C MET A 213 -21.32 28.99 -7.16
N SER A 214 -20.74 29.14 -8.34
CA SER A 214 -21.22 30.10 -9.35
C SER A 214 -21.19 29.46 -10.73
N SER A 215 -22.25 29.67 -11.50
CA SER A 215 -22.35 29.27 -12.91
C SER A 215 -22.94 30.44 -13.69
N THR A 216 -22.35 30.76 -14.84
CA THR A 216 -22.92 31.73 -15.78
C THR A 216 -24.01 31.11 -16.65
N GLY A 217 -24.01 29.77 -16.77
CA GLY A 217 -25.07 28.99 -17.38
C GLY A 217 -26.06 28.47 -16.33
N ALA A 218 -26.83 27.45 -16.69
CA ALA A 218 -27.73 26.79 -15.76
C ALA A 218 -26.94 26.04 -14.66
N LEU A 219 -27.48 26.01 -13.45
CA LEU A 219 -27.07 25.11 -12.38
C LEU A 219 -28.21 24.11 -12.13
N ASN A 220 -27.98 22.84 -12.43
CA ASN A 220 -28.98 21.78 -12.30
C ASN A 220 -28.59 20.80 -11.19
N THR A 221 -29.48 20.57 -10.23
CA THR A 221 -29.31 19.58 -9.16
C THR A 221 -30.38 18.51 -9.25
N LYS A 222 -29.98 17.26 -9.49
CA LYS A 222 -30.90 16.12 -9.57
C LYS A 222 -30.47 15.04 -8.58
N ALA A 223 -31.39 14.63 -7.72
CA ALA A 223 -31.21 13.51 -6.81
C ALA A 223 -32.23 12.40 -7.14
N GLY A 224 -31.77 11.14 -7.17
CA GLY A 224 -32.68 9.99 -7.28
C GLY A 224 -33.38 9.63 -5.97
N GLY A 225 -32.84 10.12 -4.84
CA GLY A 225 -33.46 10.09 -3.52
C GLY A 225 -33.74 11.50 -3.01
N ASN A 226 -33.65 11.70 -1.70
CA ASN A 226 -33.92 12.99 -1.08
C ASN A 226 -32.81 14.02 -1.39
N ALA A 227 -33.21 15.26 -1.62
CA ALA A 227 -32.31 16.42 -1.61
C ALA A 227 -32.65 17.28 -0.39
N THR A 228 -31.70 17.41 0.55
CA THR A 228 -31.90 18.14 1.81
C THR A 228 -30.98 19.36 1.85
N HIS A 229 -31.53 20.52 2.19
CA HIS A 229 -30.78 21.75 2.45
C HIS A 229 -31.04 22.21 3.88
N SER A 230 -29.99 22.17 4.71
CA SER A 230 -30.06 22.58 6.11
C SER A 230 -29.08 23.72 6.36
N ALA A 231 -29.55 24.82 6.94
CA ALA A 231 -28.73 25.94 7.36
C ALA A 231 -29.12 26.33 8.79
N SER A 232 -28.14 26.55 9.66
CA SER A 232 -28.38 27.10 11.01
C SER A 232 -28.69 28.60 10.97
N GLY A 233 -28.15 29.29 9.97
CA GLY A 233 -28.48 30.68 9.66
C GLY A 233 -29.62 30.79 8.64
N ASN A 234 -29.76 31.98 8.06
CA ASN A 234 -30.79 32.25 7.06
C ASN A 234 -30.52 31.48 5.76
N ASN A 235 -31.53 30.81 5.23
CA ASN A 235 -31.53 30.35 3.85
C ASN A 235 -32.29 31.38 2.99
N LYS A 236 -31.57 32.10 2.12
CA LYS A 236 -32.14 33.13 1.24
C LYS A 236 -32.06 32.67 -0.21
N VAL A 237 -33.21 32.49 -0.85
CA VAL A 237 -33.30 32.18 -2.28
C VAL A 237 -33.82 33.41 -3.02
N ILE A 238 -33.10 33.85 -4.05
CA ILE A 238 -33.48 34.99 -4.89
C ILE A 238 -33.48 34.51 -6.34
N ALA A 239 -34.61 34.70 -7.04
CA ALA A 239 -34.72 34.49 -8.47
C ALA A 239 -34.98 35.83 -9.16
N GLY A 240 -34.26 36.12 -10.24
CA GLY A 240 -34.56 37.28 -11.09
C GLY A 240 -35.80 37.07 -11.97
N GLY A 241 -36.16 35.80 -12.22
CA GLY A 241 -37.40 35.38 -12.85
C GLY A 241 -38.34 34.69 -11.87
N ALA A 242 -39.20 33.81 -12.37
CA ALA A 242 -40.10 33.01 -11.54
C ALA A 242 -39.31 32.03 -10.63
N MET A 243 -39.81 31.82 -9.42
CA MET A 243 -39.39 30.73 -8.53
C MET A 243 -40.54 29.73 -8.45
N ASP A 244 -40.42 28.62 -9.18
CA ASP A 244 -41.42 27.57 -9.19
C ASP A 244 -41.04 26.46 -8.20
N VAL A 245 -41.95 26.14 -7.27
CA VAL A 245 -41.78 25.04 -6.31
C VAL A 245 -42.95 24.07 -6.48
N SER A 246 -42.67 22.90 -7.03
CA SER A 246 -43.68 21.86 -7.30
C SER A 246 -43.40 20.61 -6.48
N GLY A 247 -44.30 20.28 -5.56
CA GLY A 247 -44.28 19.02 -4.81
C GLY A 247 -45.22 17.99 -5.42
N GLY A 248 -44.82 16.72 -5.48
CA GLY A 248 -45.67 15.63 -5.99
C GLY A 248 -46.80 15.20 -5.04
N SER A 249 -46.66 15.50 -3.75
CA SER A 249 -47.63 15.12 -2.70
C SER A 249 -48.02 16.31 -1.82
N SER A 250 -47.08 16.86 -1.06
CA SER A 250 -47.30 18.02 -0.18
C SER A 250 -46.16 19.03 -0.31
N LEU A 251 -46.45 20.28 0.06
CA LEU A 251 -45.48 21.34 0.28
C LEU A 251 -45.75 21.94 1.65
N ASP A 252 -44.87 21.67 2.61
CA ASP A 252 -45.05 22.07 4.01
C ASP A 252 -44.14 23.26 4.35
N LEU A 253 -44.73 24.35 4.86
CA LEU A 253 -44.01 25.54 5.32
C LEU A 253 -44.24 25.74 6.83
N VAL A 254 -43.39 25.11 7.64
CA VAL A 254 -43.49 25.15 9.09
C VAL A 254 -42.58 26.25 9.65
N SER A 255 -43.18 27.29 10.22
CA SER A 255 -42.47 28.31 10.98
C SER A 255 -43.42 29.05 11.93
N PRO A 256 -42.92 29.77 12.95
CA PRO A 256 -43.77 30.64 13.76
C PRO A 256 -44.50 31.71 12.95
N ILE A 257 -43.90 32.16 11.83
CA ILE A 257 -44.48 33.16 10.92
C ILE A 257 -44.15 32.78 9.47
N SER A 258 -45.10 32.12 8.79
CA SER A 258 -45.02 31.86 7.35
C SER A 258 -45.80 32.94 6.59
N LYS A 259 -45.12 33.84 5.89
CA LYS A 259 -45.76 34.92 5.12
C LYS A 259 -45.70 34.65 3.62
N LEU A 260 -46.86 34.62 2.98
CA LEU A 260 -46.99 34.70 1.52
C LEU A 260 -47.45 36.11 1.15
N SER A 261 -46.65 36.82 0.34
CA SER A 261 -47.00 38.16 -0.13
C SER A 261 -46.47 38.39 -1.53
N GLY A 262 -47.36 38.79 -2.44
CA GLY A 262 -47.01 39.28 -3.77
C GLY A 262 -47.07 40.80 -3.82
N SER A 263 -46.29 41.42 -4.70
CA SER A 263 -46.33 42.87 -4.91
C SER A 263 -47.62 43.35 -5.59
N SER A 264 -48.25 42.49 -6.41
CA SER A 264 -49.53 42.75 -7.07
C SER A 264 -50.65 41.85 -6.56
N TYR A 265 -50.39 40.55 -6.41
CA TYR A 265 -51.36 39.57 -5.95
C TYR A 265 -50.64 38.34 -5.39
N ALA A 266 -51.26 37.66 -4.42
CA ALA A 266 -50.88 36.33 -3.94
C ALA A 266 -52.13 35.44 -3.91
N SER A 267 -52.12 34.33 -4.66
CA SER A 267 -53.18 33.32 -4.66
C SER A 267 -52.80 32.09 -3.84
N VAL A 268 -53.82 31.46 -3.28
CA VAL A 268 -53.81 30.03 -2.93
C VAL A 268 -54.95 29.40 -3.70
N GLU A 269 -54.63 28.70 -4.79
CA GLU A 269 -55.61 28.01 -5.62
C GLU A 269 -55.61 26.52 -5.26
N ALA A 270 -56.61 26.11 -4.47
CA ALA A 270 -56.78 24.73 -4.05
C ALA A 270 -58.27 24.37 -3.98
N PRO A 271 -58.65 23.09 -4.14
CA PRO A 271 -60.03 22.63 -3.92
C PRO A 271 -60.53 22.93 -2.50
N LEU A 272 -59.62 22.95 -1.53
CA LEU A 272 -59.85 23.36 -0.15
C LEU A 272 -58.66 24.21 0.31
N ALA A 273 -58.93 25.44 0.71
CA ALA A 273 -57.99 26.30 1.41
C ALA A 273 -58.53 26.52 2.83
N GLU A 274 -57.84 25.98 3.83
CA GLU A 274 -58.23 26.06 5.23
C GLU A 274 -57.26 26.94 6.00
N LEU A 275 -57.79 27.84 6.84
CA LEU A 275 -56.99 28.72 7.70
C LEU A 275 -57.35 28.42 9.16
N VAL A 276 -56.48 27.68 9.85
CA VAL A 276 -56.73 27.17 11.20
C VAL A 276 -55.82 27.89 12.21
N GLY A 277 -56.41 28.41 13.29
CA GLY A 277 -55.70 29.03 14.41
C GLY A 277 -56.63 29.81 15.34
N ASP A 278 -56.12 30.29 16.48
CA ASP A 278 -56.91 31.02 17.49
C ASP A 278 -57.54 32.32 16.96
N THR A 279 -56.97 32.90 15.90
CA THR A 279 -57.53 34.07 15.22
C THR A 279 -57.15 34.05 13.74
N ALA A 280 -58.16 34.00 12.87
CA ALA A 280 -58.01 34.17 11.42
C ALA A 280 -58.48 35.58 11.02
N LYS A 281 -57.58 36.40 10.45
CA LYS A 281 -57.92 37.72 9.90
C LYS A 281 -57.82 37.70 8.38
N VAL A 282 -58.96 37.80 7.71
CA VAL A 282 -59.05 37.95 6.25
C VAL A 282 -59.56 39.36 5.97
N GLY A 283 -58.79 40.18 5.25
CA GLY A 283 -59.11 41.59 5.04
C GLY A 283 -58.43 42.22 3.83
N GLY A 284 -59.01 43.32 3.34
CA GLY A 284 -58.60 44.07 2.15
C GLY A 284 -59.72 45.03 1.73
N SER A 285 -59.53 45.83 0.67
CA SER A 285 -60.57 46.77 0.18
C SER A 285 -61.86 46.06 -0.28
N SER A 286 -61.79 44.75 -0.58
CA SER A 286 -62.94 43.89 -0.86
C SER A 286 -62.57 42.44 -0.55
N VAL A 287 -63.49 41.67 0.03
CA VAL A 287 -63.36 40.22 0.25
C VAL A 287 -64.45 39.53 -0.56
N TYR A 288 -64.05 38.72 -1.54
CA TYR A 288 -64.97 37.97 -2.40
C TYR A 288 -64.94 36.49 -2.02
N LEU A 289 -66.06 35.99 -1.48
CA LEU A 289 -66.28 34.57 -1.20
C LEU A 289 -67.27 34.04 -2.23
N ASN A 290 -66.78 33.30 -3.22
CA ASN A 290 -67.65 32.70 -4.24
C ASN A 290 -67.88 31.23 -3.88
N THR A 291 -68.80 30.98 -2.95
CA THR A 291 -69.21 29.61 -2.57
C THR A 291 -70.71 29.42 -2.81
N PRO A 292 -71.16 28.27 -3.35
CA PRO A 292 -72.59 27.99 -3.53
C PRO A 292 -73.34 27.71 -2.22
N THR A 293 -72.63 27.49 -1.11
CA THR A 293 -73.19 27.28 0.23
C THR A 293 -72.23 27.81 1.29
N VAL A 294 -72.74 28.63 2.20
CA VAL A 294 -72.07 29.01 3.45
C VAL A 294 -72.75 28.22 4.56
N TYR A 295 -72.06 27.22 5.13
CA TYR A 295 -72.58 26.49 6.29
C TYR A 295 -72.18 27.25 7.57
N GLN A 296 -73.16 27.86 8.25
CA GLN A 296 -72.96 28.56 9.52
C GLN A 296 -73.49 27.73 10.69
N PRO A 297 -72.64 27.12 11.52
CA PRO A 297 -73.04 26.75 12.87
C PRO A 297 -72.78 27.96 13.79
N THR A 298 -73.85 28.67 14.16
CA THR A 298 -73.94 29.77 15.17
C THR A 298 -73.38 31.17 14.80
N PRO A 299 -74.00 32.27 15.33
CA PRO A 299 -73.88 33.60 14.75
C PRO A 299 -72.55 34.29 15.09
N ILE A 300 -72.05 35.08 14.14
CA ILE A 300 -70.92 36.01 14.28
C ILE A 300 -71.22 36.98 15.44
N ILE A 301 -70.55 36.82 16.57
CA ILE A 301 -70.58 37.81 17.66
C ILE A 301 -69.57 38.90 17.33
N THR A 302 -70.06 40.04 16.86
CA THR A 302 -69.34 41.31 16.97
C THR A 302 -69.32 41.71 18.44
N SER A 303 -68.16 41.66 19.09
CA SER A 303 -68.01 42.05 20.50
C SER A 303 -68.25 43.55 20.69
N GLY A 304 -69.45 43.90 21.14
CA GLY A 304 -69.70 45.10 21.94
C GLY A 304 -69.60 44.70 23.42
N ASN A 305 -68.87 45.51 24.19
CA ASN A 305 -68.62 45.35 25.62
C ASN A 305 -69.91 45.08 26.40
N ASP A 306 -69.89 44.05 27.26
CA ASP A 306 -70.29 44.14 28.67
C ASP A 306 -70.06 42.80 29.39
N SER A 307 -69.30 42.85 30.49
CA SER A 307 -69.22 41.78 31.48
C SER A 307 -70.48 41.82 32.37
N PRO A 308 -70.88 40.67 32.94
CA PRO A 308 -70.71 40.56 34.39
C PRO A 308 -70.25 39.17 34.86
N ALA A 309 -69.53 39.20 35.98
CA ALA A 309 -69.03 38.04 36.72
C ALA A 309 -70.01 37.65 37.83
N ILE A 310 -70.33 36.34 37.98
CA ILE A 310 -70.71 35.61 39.22
C ILE A 310 -70.65 34.10 38.84
N GLY A 311 -70.13 33.10 39.55
CA GLY A 311 -69.46 32.93 40.83
C GLY A 311 -69.40 31.42 41.14
N SER A 312 -68.25 30.96 41.68
CA SER A 312 -68.00 29.76 42.49
C SER A 312 -68.75 28.43 42.23
N VAL A 313 -67.98 27.38 41.90
CA VAL A 313 -68.03 26.09 42.60
C VAL A 313 -66.61 25.55 42.81
N ALA A 314 -66.31 25.20 44.06
CA ALA A 314 -65.08 24.53 44.48
C ALA A 314 -65.41 23.09 44.89
N SER A 315 -64.61 22.14 44.43
CA SER A 315 -64.28 20.87 45.09
C SER A 315 -63.21 20.17 44.25
N ALA A 316 -61.93 20.32 44.60
CA ALA A 316 -61.19 19.45 45.52
C ALA A 316 -60.85 18.08 44.89
N LEU A 317 -59.56 17.91 44.53
CA LEU A 317 -58.71 16.81 45.01
C LEU A 317 -57.23 17.22 44.84
N SER A 318 -56.46 16.87 45.86
CA SER A 318 -55.23 17.49 46.33
C SER A 318 -53.95 17.22 45.50
N PRO A 319 -52.92 18.06 45.69
CA PRO A 319 -51.56 17.86 45.19
C PRO A 319 -50.82 16.85 46.08
N ASP A 320 -49.94 16.05 45.50
CA ASP A 320 -48.98 15.29 46.30
C ASP A 320 -47.53 15.64 45.90
N SER A 321 -46.85 16.12 46.94
CA SER A 321 -45.43 16.20 47.25
C SER A 321 -44.36 16.28 46.14
N ALA A 322 -43.59 17.36 46.23
CA ALA A 322 -42.18 17.38 45.91
C ALA A 322 -41.38 16.75 47.06
N GLU A 323 -40.38 15.93 46.74
CA GLU A 323 -39.16 15.80 47.55
C GLU A 323 -37.97 15.45 46.65
N GLU A 324 -36.84 16.10 46.94
CA GLU A 324 -35.59 16.15 46.18
C GLU A 324 -34.76 14.85 46.22
N ALA A 325 -34.04 14.66 45.11
CA ALA A 325 -32.67 14.18 44.96
C ALA A 325 -32.19 12.92 45.70
N THR A 326 -31.82 11.91 44.92
CA THR A 326 -30.49 11.28 45.06
C THR A 326 -29.85 11.11 43.67
N GLU A 327 -28.77 11.84 43.44
CA GLU A 327 -27.84 11.64 42.33
C GLU A 327 -27.22 10.24 42.40
N ALA A 328 -27.30 9.52 41.28
CA ALA A 328 -26.37 8.46 40.95
C ALA A 328 -26.10 8.53 39.45
N ASP A 329 -24.88 8.94 39.11
CA ASP A 329 -24.36 9.13 37.76
C ASP A 329 -24.78 8.03 36.77
N VAL A 330 -25.66 8.39 35.83
CA VAL A 330 -25.83 7.65 34.58
C VAL A 330 -25.44 8.61 33.46
N MET A 331 -24.25 8.41 32.90
CA MET A 331 -23.82 9.12 31.70
C MET A 331 -24.83 8.85 30.56
N GLU A 332 -25.50 9.91 30.11
CA GLU A 332 -26.35 9.97 28.92
C GLU A 332 -25.55 9.59 27.66
N ALA A 333 -26.20 8.89 26.73
CA ALA A 333 -25.60 8.27 25.55
C ALA A 333 -24.99 9.24 24.52
N ASN A 334 -25.04 10.56 24.78
CA ASN A 334 -24.54 11.59 23.89
C ASN A 334 -23.08 12.02 24.18
N ASP A 335 -22.48 11.63 25.31
CA ASP A 335 -21.11 12.03 25.67
C ASP A 335 -20.00 11.04 25.22
N ILE A 336 -20.33 10.03 24.41
CA ILE A 336 -19.34 9.08 23.85
C ILE A 336 -19.13 9.28 22.33
N VAL A 337 -19.84 10.22 21.70
CA VAL A 337 -19.76 10.43 20.24
C VAL A 337 -18.59 11.35 19.84
N ASP A 338 -18.11 12.22 20.72
CA ASP A 338 -17.01 13.16 20.38
C ASP A 338 -15.60 12.56 20.46
N ASN A 339 -15.42 11.36 21.04
CA ASN A 339 -14.12 10.67 21.07
C ASN A 339 -13.97 9.54 20.03
N MET A 340 -15.00 9.27 19.23
CA MET A 340 -15.00 8.23 18.18
C MET A 340 -14.73 8.77 16.76
N THR A 341 -14.53 10.08 16.59
CA THR A 341 -14.33 10.75 15.29
C THR A 341 -12.86 10.85 14.85
N SER A 342 -11.92 10.20 15.55
CA SER A 342 -10.53 10.09 15.09
C SER A 342 -10.42 9.07 13.95
N ILE A 343 -10.70 9.54 12.73
CA ILE A 343 -10.44 8.83 11.47
C ILE A 343 -8.99 8.34 11.45
N ARG A 344 -8.77 7.02 11.49
CA ARG A 344 -7.50 6.45 11.04
C ARG A 344 -7.49 6.36 9.51
N LYS A 345 -6.55 7.06 8.88
CA LYS A 345 -6.04 6.71 7.55
C LYS A 345 -5.25 5.40 7.67
N TYR A 346 -5.80 4.29 7.21
CA TYR A 346 -5.04 3.06 6.98
C TYR A 346 -4.10 3.24 5.77
N PRO A 347 -2.96 2.54 5.72
CA PRO A 347 -2.12 2.50 4.53
C PRO A 347 -2.94 1.97 3.35
N LYS A 348 -2.87 2.66 2.22
CA LYS A 348 -3.50 2.22 0.97
C LYS A 348 -2.98 0.83 0.59
N PHE A 349 -3.88 -0.01 0.10
CA PHE A 349 -3.51 -1.20 -0.65
C PHE A 349 -3.04 -0.81 -2.06
N PRO A 350 -1.95 -1.41 -2.59
CA PRO A 350 -1.69 -1.42 -4.02
C PRO A 350 -2.78 -2.25 -4.69
N GLY A 351 -3.48 -1.65 -5.66
CA GLY A 351 -4.63 -2.27 -6.29
C GLY A 351 -4.23 -3.30 -7.33
N ASN A 352 -4.26 -4.57 -6.97
CA ASN A 352 -4.31 -5.66 -7.95
C ASN A 352 -5.54 -6.53 -7.65
N ALA A 353 -6.74 -5.97 -7.86
CA ALA A 353 -7.98 -6.73 -7.92
C ALA A 353 -9.04 -5.92 -8.69
N THR A 354 -8.97 -5.94 -10.02
CA THR A 354 -10.11 -5.56 -10.85
C THR A 354 -11.14 -6.69 -10.81
N ARG A 355 -12.38 -6.33 -10.48
CA ARG A 355 -13.54 -7.22 -10.54
C ARG A 355 -14.04 -7.22 -11.98
N ASP A 356 -13.66 -8.22 -12.77
CA ASP A 356 -14.31 -8.45 -14.06
C ASP A 356 -15.51 -9.38 -13.88
N SER A 357 -16.67 -8.78 -14.14
CA SER A 357 -17.94 -9.39 -14.53
C SER A 357 -18.71 -10.26 -13.52
N ALA A 358 -20.03 -10.13 -13.58
CA ALA A 358 -20.99 -11.00 -12.92
C ALA A 358 -21.00 -12.36 -13.63
N ASP A 359 -21.18 -13.42 -12.83
CA ASP A 359 -21.17 -14.85 -13.20
C ASP A 359 -19.81 -15.51 -13.50
N GLY A 360 -19.37 -16.33 -12.54
CA GLY A 360 -18.21 -17.24 -12.67
C GLY A 360 -17.16 -17.00 -11.58
N GLY A 361 -16.81 -18.04 -10.82
CA GLY A 361 -15.80 -17.97 -9.75
C GLY A 361 -14.45 -17.45 -10.24
N SER A 362 -13.80 -16.60 -9.44
CA SER A 362 -12.60 -15.86 -9.84
C SER A 362 -11.39 -16.78 -10.08
N VAL A 363 -10.96 -16.85 -11.34
CA VAL A 363 -9.67 -17.41 -11.75
C VAL A 363 -8.65 -16.26 -11.77
N TYR A 364 -7.54 -16.40 -11.03
CA TYR A 364 -6.38 -15.52 -11.16
C TYR A 364 -5.50 -15.98 -12.34
N THR A 365 -5.75 -15.49 -13.55
CA THR A 365 -4.74 -15.54 -14.62
C THR A 365 -3.75 -14.39 -14.45
N VAL A 366 -2.46 -14.72 -14.46
CA VAL A 366 -1.39 -13.72 -14.61
C VAL A 366 -1.18 -13.58 -16.12
N SER A 367 -1.55 -12.44 -16.70
CA SER A 367 -1.15 -12.11 -18.07
C SER A 367 0.35 -11.85 -18.09
N HIS A 368 1.11 -12.78 -18.67
CA HIS A 368 2.43 -12.49 -19.22
C HIS A 368 2.22 -12.18 -20.70
N ASP A 369 2.26 -10.91 -21.06
CA ASP A 369 2.58 -10.49 -22.42
C ASP A 369 4.01 -9.94 -22.40
N TYR A 370 4.97 -10.81 -22.70
CA TYR A 370 6.18 -10.45 -23.42
C TYR A 370 6.62 -11.68 -24.23
N THR A 371 6.51 -11.55 -25.55
CA THR A 371 7.07 -12.46 -26.55
C THR A 371 8.58 -12.29 -26.61
N ASP A 372 9.33 -13.31 -26.20
CA ASP A 372 10.29 -14.06 -27.03
C ASP A 372 11.39 -14.72 -26.18
N SER A 373 11.70 -15.97 -26.58
CA SER A 373 12.93 -16.74 -26.32
C SER A 373 13.19 -17.29 -24.91
N ALA A 374 12.98 -18.61 -24.76
CA ALA A 374 13.81 -19.55 -23.97
C ALA A 374 13.13 -20.94 -23.97
N ASP A 375 13.09 -21.64 -25.11
CA ASP A 375 13.99 -22.78 -25.32
C ASP A 375 15.34 -22.63 -24.60
N GLU A 376 15.52 -23.28 -23.44
CA GLU A 376 16.80 -23.90 -23.03
C GLU A 376 16.82 -24.67 -21.69
N VAL A 377 15.71 -24.79 -20.94
CA VAL A 377 15.74 -25.47 -19.62
C VAL A 377 15.14 -26.90 -19.60
N TYR A 378 14.86 -27.50 -20.76
CA TYR A 378 14.20 -28.81 -20.85
C TYR A 378 15.02 -29.92 -21.55
N LYS A 379 16.32 -30.05 -21.24
CA LYS A 379 17.15 -31.14 -21.82
C LYS A 379 18.14 -31.86 -20.89
N GLU A 380 17.94 -31.82 -19.59
CA GLU A 380 18.66 -32.74 -18.70
C GLU A 380 17.65 -33.34 -17.70
N TYR A 381 17.75 -34.65 -17.45
CA TYR A 381 16.79 -35.51 -16.71
C TYR A 381 15.67 -36.21 -17.50
N SER A 382 15.88 -36.48 -18.78
CA SER A 382 15.32 -37.68 -19.42
C SER A 382 16.42 -38.70 -19.71
N SER A 383 16.83 -39.45 -18.68
CA SER A 383 17.40 -40.78 -18.86
C SER A 383 17.50 -41.51 -17.52
N LYS A 384 16.54 -42.38 -17.21
CA LYS A 384 16.76 -43.81 -16.87
C LYS A 384 15.49 -44.46 -16.30
N ASN A 385 15.29 -45.68 -16.79
CA ASN A 385 14.46 -46.76 -16.27
C ASN A 385 12.95 -46.77 -16.58
N HIS A 386 12.67 -47.43 -17.71
CA HIS A 386 11.48 -48.26 -17.90
C HIS A 386 11.48 -49.46 -16.93
N GLY A 387 10.33 -49.75 -16.33
CA GLY A 387 10.04 -50.99 -15.61
C GLY A 387 8.57 -51.04 -15.21
N ASN A 388 7.93 -52.17 -15.47
CA ASN A 388 6.48 -52.37 -15.58
C ASN A 388 5.87 -52.99 -14.30
N ILE A 389 4.54 -52.86 -14.10
CA ILE A 389 3.59 -53.72 -13.32
C ILE A 389 3.09 -53.25 -11.91
N ASN A 390 1.81 -52.80 -11.90
CA ASN A 390 0.65 -53.04 -10.98
C ASN A 390 0.63 -52.59 -9.49
N PRO A 391 -0.57 -52.50 -8.85
CA PRO A 391 -0.98 -51.36 -8.02
C PRO A 391 -1.36 -51.80 -6.60
N ALA A 392 -0.50 -51.56 -5.61
CA ALA A 392 -0.91 -51.62 -4.22
C ALA A 392 0.13 -50.93 -3.32
N THR A 393 -0.35 -49.98 -2.51
CA THR A 393 0.31 -49.41 -1.31
C THR A 393 1.41 -48.35 -1.57
N PRO A 394 1.74 -47.50 -0.57
CA PRO A 394 1.28 -46.12 -0.51
C PRO A 394 2.44 -45.14 -0.74
N ILE A 395 2.25 -44.17 -1.64
CA ILE A 395 3.28 -43.15 -1.91
C ILE A 395 3.40 -42.23 -0.71
N GLY A 396 4.47 -42.45 0.07
CA GLY A 396 5.09 -41.42 0.89
C GLY A 396 6.12 -40.63 0.10
N ASP A 397 6.50 -39.50 0.68
CA ASP A 397 7.69 -38.69 0.40
C ASP A 397 7.62 -37.79 -0.85
N TYR A 398 7.29 -36.51 -0.62
CA TYR A 398 7.59 -35.42 -1.54
C TYR A 398 8.54 -34.46 -0.85
N GLY A 399 9.64 -34.20 -1.56
CA GLY A 399 10.83 -33.53 -1.08
C GLY A 399 10.62 -32.12 -0.56
N ASN A 400 11.62 -31.70 0.21
CA ASN A 400 11.85 -30.34 0.65
C ASN A 400 11.64 -29.33 -0.49
N ILE A 401 10.54 -28.59 -0.41
CA ILE A 401 10.31 -27.36 -1.16
C ILE A 401 11.03 -26.24 -0.39
N PRO A 402 11.70 -25.28 -1.05
CA PRO A 402 12.48 -24.25 -0.37
C PRO A 402 11.62 -23.50 0.64
N ASP A 403 12.21 -23.25 1.81
CA ASP A 403 11.70 -22.40 2.88
C ASP A 403 11.23 -21.05 2.31
N VAL A 404 9.92 -20.91 2.07
CA VAL A 404 9.32 -19.64 1.66
C VAL A 404 9.17 -18.81 2.92
N SER A 405 10.27 -18.14 3.27
CA SER A 405 10.34 -17.18 4.37
C SER A 405 9.13 -16.21 4.35
N PRO A 406 8.62 -15.75 5.50
CA PRO A 406 7.40 -14.95 5.66
C PRO A 406 7.54 -13.50 5.14
N ALA A 407 7.93 -13.32 3.88
CA ALA A 407 8.43 -12.08 3.29
C ALA A 407 7.35 -11.02 2.97
N ASN A 408 6.06 -11.26 3.26
CA ASN A 408 4.98 -10.32 2.91
C ASN A 408 4.36 -9.56 4.11
N ARG A 409 4.89 -9.69 5.33
CA ARG A 409 4.37 -8.95 6.49
C ARG A 409 5.06 -7.59 6.60
N LYS A 410 4.28 -6.50 6.63
CA LYS A 410 4.76 -5.20 7.12
C LYS A 410 5.18 -5.36 8.59
N SER A 411 6.44 -5.10 8.90
CA SER A 411 7.07 -5.30 10.22
C SER A 411 6.41 -4.56 11.39
N ASP A 412 5.45 -3.65 11.16
CA ASP A 412 5.03 -2.64 12.14
C ASP A 412 3.52 -2.59 12.45
N ILE A 413 2.74 -3.66 12.21
CA ILE A 413 1.29 -3.66 12.49
C ILE A 413 1.03 -3.75 14.01
N LYS A 414 0.89 -2.58 14.66
CA LYS A 414 0.40 -2.43 16.04
C LYS A 414 -1.07 -2.02 16.06
N GLY A 415 -1.86 -2.65 16.94
CA GLY A 415 -3.23 -2.19 17.18
C GLY A 415 -3.24 -0.91 18.01
N ILE A 416 -4.34 -0.16 17.92
CA ILE A 416 -4.55 1.03 18.77
C ILE A 416 -5.47 0.62 19.89
N ASP A 417 -5.13 1.07 21.09
CA ASP A 417 -6.03 0.97 22.23
C ASP A 417 -7.20 1.96 22.04
N PRO A 418 -8.43 1.49 21.76
CA PRO A 418 -9.55 2.37 21.53
C PRO A 418 -9.97 3.03 22.85
N LYS A 419 -10.05 4.36 22.89
CA LYS A 419 -10.53 5.14 24.05
C LYS A 419 -12.06 5.06 24.22
N ILE A 420 -12.60 3.83 24.22
CA ILE A 420 -14.03 3.56 24.38
C ILE A 420 -14.27 3.10 25.82
N SER A 421 -15.15 3.81 26.53
CA SER A 421 -15.53 3.46 27.90
C SER A 421 -16.19 2.08 27.94
N VAL A 422 -15.77 1.23 28.88
CA VAL A 422 -16.37 -0.10 29.07
C VAL A 422 -17.81 0.08 29.58
N PRO A 423 -18.83 -0.43 28.87
CA PRO A 423 -20.21 -0.33 29.34
C PRO A 423 -20.39 -0.96 30.73
N GLY A 424 -20.91 -0.17 31.69
CA GLY A 424 -21.06 -0.61 33.09
C GLY A 424 -22.12 -1.71 33.29
N ALA A 425 -23.19 -1.69 32.49
CA ALA A 425 -24.24 -2.71 32.47
C ALA A 425 -24.13 -3.59 31.20
N HIS A 426 -24.63 -4.83 31.25
CA HIS A 426 -24.69 -5.75 30.09
C HIS A 426 -25.76 -5.29 29.08
N ASN A 427 -25.61 -4.06 28.58
CA ASN A 427 -26.45 -3.52 27.53
C ASN A 427 -25.91 -4.03 26.19
N SER A 428 -26.54 -5.08 25.67
CA SER A 428 -26.19 -5.70 24.38
C SER A 428 -26.27 -4.73 23.21
N SER A 429 -27.00 -3.62 23.32
CA SER A 429 -27.10 -2.61 22.25
C SER A 429 -25.92 -1.62 22.25
N SER A 430 -25.06 -1.63 23.26
CA SER A 430 -23.93 -0.70 23.36
C SER A 430 -22.96 -0.92 22.20
N LYS A 431 -22.64 0.14 21.45
CA LYS A 431 -21.59 0.10 20.43
C LYS A 431 -20.23 -0.06 21.09
N ILE A 432 -19.47 -1.06 20.64
CA ILE A 432 -18.09 -1.32 21.09
C ILE A 432 -17.06 -1.08 19.98
N SER A 433 -17.54 -0.87 18.75
CA SER A 433 -16.80 -0.38 17.60
C SER A 433 -17.77 0.32 16.64
N ARG A 434 -17.31 0.70 15.44
CA ARG A 434 -18.16 1.33 14.43
C ARG A 434 -19.23 0.36 13.93
N LEU A 435 -18.85 -0.89 13.67
CA LEU A 435 -19.73 -1.89 13.06
C LEU A 435 -20.35 -2.88 14.06
N PHE A 436 -19.78 -3.04 15.25
CA PHE A 436 -20.24 -4.04 16.22
C PHE A 436 -20.79 -3.45 17.52
N THR A 437 -21.83 -4.08 18.03
CA THR A 437 -22.38 -3.92 19.37
C THR A 437 -21.82 -4.98 20.31
N LEU A 438 -21.92 -4.75 21.62
CA LEU A 438 -21.56 -5.76 22.62
C LEU A 438 -22.37 -7.06 22.40
N GLY A 439 -23.64 -6.92 22.02
CA GLY A 439 -24.56 -8.01 21.69
C GLY A 439 -24.07 -8.91 20.57
N ASP A 440 -23.42 -8.35 19.55
CA ASP A 440 -22.92 -9.14 18.41
C ASP A 440 -21.86 -10.17 18.82
N LEU A 441 -21.13 -9.90 19.92
CA LEU A 441 -20.13 -10.82 20.46
C LEU A 441 -20.70 -11.65 21.62
N THR A 442 -21.48 -11.05 22.52
CA THR A 442 -22.01 -11.76 23.71
C THR A 442 -23.17 -12.70 23.39
N ASN A 443 -23.94 -12.41 22.33
CA ASN A 443 -25.11 -13.19 21.92
C ASN A 443 -24.82 -14.10 20.73
N ALA A 444 -23.56 -14.19 20.30
CA ALA A 444 -23.16 -15.14 19.27
C ALA A 444 -23.48 -16.58 19.70
N LYS A 445 -23.79 -17.45 18.74
CA LYS A 445 -24.38 -18.78 18.96
C LYS A 445 -23.68 -19.63 20.03
N HIS A 446 -22.36 -19.54 20.13
CA HIS A 446 -21.53 -20.32 21.05
C HIS A 446 -20.88 -19.48 22.16
N SER A 447 -21.28 -18.21 22.28
CA SER A 447 -20.85 -17.33 23.37
C SER A 447 -21.61 -17.63 24.66
N HIS A 448 -20.89 -17.64 25.78
CA HIS A 448 -21.48 -17.76 27.12
C HIS A 448 -21.75 -16.36 27.70
N LYS A 449 -22.63 -16.28 28.71
CA LYS A 449 -22.79 -15.06 29.50
C LYS A 449 -21.50 -14.76 30.29
N ILE A 450 -21.02 -13.52 30.23
CA ILE A 450 -19.80 -13.10 30.92
C ILE A 450 -20.09 -12.90 32.42
N PRO A 451 -19.38 -13.58 33.34
CA PRO A 451 -19.54 -13.40 34.78
C PRO A 451 -19.25 -11.96 35.21
N PRO A 452 -20.00 -11.39 36.17
CA PRO A 452 -19.77 -10.02 36.66
C PRO A 452 -18.33 -9.75 37.10
N SER A 453 -17.68 -10.72 37.74
CA SER A 453 -16.33 -10.59 38.32
C SER A 453 -15.22 -10.36 37.29
N ILE A 454 -15.38 -10.80 36.04
CA ILE A 454 -14.38 -10.65 34.97
C ILE A 454 -14.88 -9.80 33.81
N ARG A 455 -16.10 -9.25 33.92
CA ARG A 455 -16.79 -8.55 32.82
C ARG A 455 -15.97 -7.42 32.25
N LYS A 456 -15.45 -6.54 33.13
CA LYS A 456 -14.67 -5.38 32.70
C LYS A 456 -13.50 -5.80 31.82
N ALA A 457 -12.72 -6.78 32.26
CA ALA A 457 -11.56 -7.28 31.52
C ALA A 457 -11.93 -7.90 30.17
N VAL A 458 -12.95 -8.77 30.13
CA VAL A 458 -13.39 -9.43 28.88
C VAL A 458 -13.97 -8.42 27.89
N VAL A 459 -14.76 -7.46 28.36
CA VAL A 459 -15.36 -6.44 27.49
C VAL A 459 -14.31 -5.48 26.94
N THR A 460 -13.30 -5.10 27.72
CA THR A 460 -12.14 -4.33 27.21
C THR A 460 -11.47 -5.04 26.03
N GLU A 461 -11.26 -6.36 26.14
CA GLU A 461 -10.66 -7.15 25.06
C GLU A 461 -11.60 -7.28 23.84
N HIS A 462 -12.93 -7.34 24.06
CA HIS A 462 -13.92 -7.33 22.98
C HIS A 462 -13.95 -5.99 22.23
N ILE A 463 -13.82 -4.86 22.94
CA ILE A 463 -13.72 -3.53 22.33
C ILE A 463 -12.45 -3.48 21.46
N TYR A 464 -11.30 -3.90 22.00
CA TYR A 464 -10.05 -3.93 21.23
C TYR A 464 -10.15 -4.83 19.99
N ALA A 465 -10.74 -6.02 20.13
CA ALA A 465 -10.97 -6.96 19.03
C ALA A 465 -11.93 -6.40 17.98
N ALA A 466 -13.03 -5.80 18.41
CA ALA A 466 -14.03 -5.22 17.52
C ALA A 466 -13.41 -4.07 16.70
N TYR A 467 -12.68 -3.18 17.36
CA TYR A 467 -12.06 -2.01 16.75
C TYR A 467 -10.89 -2.36 15.80
N ASN A 468 -9.97 -3.22 16.23
CA ASN A 468 -8.73 -3.47 15.49
C ASN A 468 -8.80 -4.66 14.52
N VAL A 469 -9.77 -5.57 14.69
CA VAL A 469 -9.83 -6.83 13.93
C VAL A 469 -11.17 -6.99 13.23
N LEU A 470 -12.31 -6.88 13.92
CA LEU A 470 -13.61 -7.20 13.34
C LEU A 470 -14.12 -6.12 12.39
N ASP A 471 -13.97 -4.84 12.70
CA ASP A 471 -14.35 -3.73 11.81
C ASP A 471 -13.65 -3.88 10.43
N PRO A 472 -12.31 -4.02 10.34
CA PRO A 472 -11.63 -4.26 9.06
C PRO A 472 -12.09 -5.53 8.32
N ILE A 473 -12.35 -6.62 9.04
CA ILE A 473 -12.83 -7.86 8.41
C ILE A 473 -14.25 -7.66 7.88
N LYS A 474 -15.16 -7.01 8.63
CA LYS A 474 -16.55 -6.77 8.23
C LYS A 474 -16.66 -5.80 7.05
N GLU A 475 -15.74 -4.83 6.95
CA GLU A 475 -15.64 -3.95 5.77
C GLU A 475 -15.29 -4.74 4.51
N LYS A 476 -14.31 -5.65 4.58
CA LYS A 476 -13.85 -6.43 3.43
C LYS A 476 -14.76 -7.62 3.11
N PHE A 477 -15.32 -8.25 4.14
CA PHE A 477 -16.16 -9.43 4.07
C PHE A 477 -17.49 -9.14 4.79
N PRO A 478 -18.43 -8.42 4.14
CA PRO A 478 -19.64 -7.91 4.78
C PRO A 478 -20.58 -9.02 5.27
N ASP A 479 -20.46 -10.23 4.74
CA ASP A 479 -21.27 -11.39 5.09
C ASP A 479 -20.78 -12.14 6.35
N ILE A 480 -19.68 -11.72 7.01
CA ILE A 480 -19.21 -12.44 8.21
C ILE A 480 -20.24 -12.45 9.34
N ILE A 481 -20.31 -13.59 10.02
CA ILE A 481 -21.12 -13.85 11.22
C ILE A 481 -20.18 -14.26 12.34
N ILE A 482 -20.28 -13.58 13.48
CA ILE A 482 -19.59 -13.98 14.70
C ILE A 482 -20.32 -15.17 15.31
N THR A 483 -19.60 -16.24 15.58
CA THR A 483 -20.16 -17.50 16.09
C THR A 483 -19.78 -17.77 17.53
N SER A 484 -18.62 -17.28 17.99
CA SER A 484 -18.18 -17.37 19.38
C SER A 484 -17.25 -16.20 19.70
N ALA A 485 -17.38 -15.62 20.89
CA ALA A 485 -16.44 -14.67 21.45
C ALA A 485 -16.01 -15.11 22.85
N TYR A 486 -16.76 -14.79 23.90
CA TYR A 486 -16.47 -15.30 25.25
C TYR A 486 -17.01 -16.72 25.47
N ARG A 487 -16.16 -17.65 25.93
CA ARG A 487 -16.53 -19.02 26.29
C ARG A 487 -15.73 -19.48 27.51
N GLY A 488 -16.39 -19.60 28.66
CA GLY A 488 -15.73 -19.86 29.96
C GLY A 488 -14.89 -21.15 30.03
N ASN A 489 -15.24 -22.17 29.22
CA ASN A 489 -14.55 -23.47 29.20
C ASN A 489 -13.42 -23.55 28.16
N SER A 490 -13.03 -22.45 27.52
CA SER A 490 -11.96 -22.43 26.52
C SER A 490 -10.80 -21.55 26.96
N ARG A 491 -9.56 -22.03 26.72
CA ARG A 491 -8.34 -21.33 27.15
C ARG A 491 -8.21 -19.92 26.56
N ASN A 492 -8.57 -19.74 25.30
CA ASN A 492 -8.39 -18.47 24.57
C ASN A 492 -9.66 -17.59 24.56
N HIS A 493 -10.85 -18.21 24.57
CA HIS A 493 -12.11 -17.45 24.59
C HIS A 493 -12.49 -16.94 25.99
N LYS A 494 -12.03 -17.58 27.08
CA LYS A 494 -12.34 -17.14 28.47
C LYS A 494 -11.76 -15.77 28.83
N THR A 495 -10.79 -15.28 28.06
CA THR A 495 -10.17 -13.95 28.27
C THR A 495 -10.73 -12.90 27.33
N GLY A 496 -11.63 -13.26 26.40
CA GLY A 496 -12.15 -12.37 25.38
C GLY A 496 -11.18 -12.04 24.25
N LYS A 497 -10.02 -12.68 24.21
CA LYS A 497 -8.99 -12.49 23.18
C LYS A 497 -9.17 -13.34 21.93
N ALA A 498 -10.23 -14.14 21.85
CA ALA A 498 -10.46 -15.05 20.74
C ALA A 498 -11.87 -14.91 20.18
N ILE A 499 -11.97 -14.85 18.85
CA ILE A 499 -13.22 -14.71 18.11
C ILE A 499 -13.29 -15.76 17.01
N ASP A 500 -14.40 -16.50 16.98
CA ASP A 500 -14.74 -17.46 15.92
C ASP A 500 -15.73 -16.81 14.95
N MET A 501 -15.41 -16.81 13.66
CA MET A 501 -16.22 -16.22 12.62
C MET A 501 -16.41 -17.13 11.43
N VAL A 502 -17.55 -16.95 10.76
CA VAL A 502 -17.93 -17.75 9.59
C VAL A 502 -18.61 -16.89 8.54
N VAL A 503 -18.62 -17.36 7.30
CA VAL A 503 -19.52 -16.83 6.25
C VAL A 503 -20.74 -17.73 6.05
N PRO A 504 -21.91 -17.19 5.66
CA PRO A 504 -23.14 -17.94 5.42
C PRO A 504 -22.94 -19.13 4.47
N SER A 505 -22.12 -18.94 3.42
CA SER A 505 -21.86 -19.96 2.40
C SER A 505 -21.07 -21.17 2.93
N ARG A 506 -20.44 -21.06 4.11
CA ARG A 506 -19.58 -22.11 4.69
C ARG A 506 -18.43 -22.58 3.78
N SER A 507 -18.09 -21.81 2.73
CA SER A 507 -17.02 -22.16 1.79
C SER A 507 -15.65 -22.09 2.45
N LEU A 508 -14.87 -23.17 2.34
CA LEU A 508 -13.50 -23.25 2.84
C LEU A 508 -12.61 -22.16 2.21
N GLU A 509 -12.80 -21.87 0.92
CA GLU A 509 -12.05 -20.85 0.18
C GLU A 509 -12.26 -19.46 0.79
N LYS A 510 -13.52 -19.06 1.04
CA LYS A 510 -13.81 -17.77 1.69
C LYS A 510 -13.22 -17.67 3.10
N HIS A 511 -13.21 -18.77 3.87
CA HIS A 511 -12.59 -18.75 5.20
C HIS A 511 -11.06 -18.66 5.11
N ALA A 512 -10.45 -19.30 4.11
CA ALA A 512 -9.01 -19.19 3.85
C ALA A 512 -8.63 -17.75 3.43
N GLU A 513 -9.44 -17.08 2.62
CA GLU A 513 -9.25 -15.66 2.26
C GLU A 513 -9.33 -14.73 3.47
N ILE A 514 -10.29 -14.95 4.36
CA ILE A 514 -10.42 -14.19 5.63
C ILE A 514 -9.19 -14.42 6.51
N ALA A 515 -8.74 -15.68 6.64
CA ALA A 515 -7.58 -16.03 7.44
C ALA A 515 -6.28 -15.42 6.89
N ALA A 516 -6.07 -15.45 5.57
CA ALA A 516 -4.95 -14.81 4.91
C ALA A 516 -4.98 -13.29 5.09
N PHE A 517 -6.14 -12.67 4.92
CA PHE A 517 -6.31 -11.24 5.17
C PHE A 517 -5.96 -10.87 6.62
N ALA A 518 -6.42 -11.65 7.59
CA ALA A 518 -6.16 -11.41 9.00
C ALA A 518 -4.66 -11.53 9.33
N ARG A 519 -3.97 -12.55 8.81
CA ARG A 519 -2.52 -12.74 8.94
C ARG A 519 -1.75 -11.51 8.44
N ASP A 520 -2.09 -11.05 7.25
CA ASP A 520 -1.27 -10.07 6.52
C ASP A 520 -1.52 -8.63 6.98
N ASN A 521 -2.69 -8.34 7.56
CA ASN A 521 -3.17 -6.96 7.71
C ASN A 521 -3.57 -6.56 9.14
N LEU A 522 -3.73 -7.50 10.07
CA LEU A 522 -4.35 -7.21 11.37
C LEU A 522 -3.39 -7.45 12.55
N PRO A 523 -3.56 -6.72 13.67
CA PRO A 523 -2.74 -6.88 14.88
C PRO A 523 -3.21 -8.10 15.68
N ILE A 524 -2.93 -9.28 15.16
CA ILE A 524 -3.31 -10.58 15.74
C ILE A 524 -2.05 -11.38 16.09
N ASP A 525 -2.14 -12.25 17.10
CA ASP A 525 -1.05 -13.17 17.44
C ASP A 525 -1.15 -14.48 16.65
N GLN A 526 -2.38 -14.97 16.47
CA GLN A 526 -2.65 -16.26 15.84
C GLN A 526 -3.95 -16.20 15.06
N VAL A 527 -3.96 -16.84 13.89
CA VAL A 527 -5.20 -17.16 13.17
C VAL A 527 -5.19 -18.64 12.82
N PHE A 528 -6.32 -19.29 13.08
CA PHE A 528 -6.54 -20.68 12.75
C PHE A 528 -7.69 -20.83 11.76
N LEU A 529 -7.47 -21.69 10.77
CA LEU A 529 -8.53 -22.19 9.92
C LEU A 529 -8.94 -23.55 10.47
N GLU A 530 -10.00 -23.56 11.28
CA GLU A 530 -10.40 -24.74 12.05
C GLU A 530 -11.60 -25.44 11.42
N ARG A 531 -11.46 -26.75 11.18
CA ARG A 531 -12.56 -27.61 10.76
C ARG A 531 -13.03 -28.41 11.97
N ASN A 532 -14.32 -28.34 12.29
CA ASN A 532 -14.89 -29.12 13.39
C ASN A 532 -15.09 -30.59 12.99
N THR A 533 -15.41 -31.44 13.96
CA THR A 533 -15.66 -32.88 13.76
C THR A 533 -16.82 -33.21 12.81
N SER A 534 -17.65 -32.22 12.47
CA SER A 534 -18.73 -32.33 11.48
C SER A 534 -18.34 -31.80 10.10
N GLY A 535 -17.06 -31.50 9.86
CA GLY A 535 -16.56 -30.99 8.58
C GLY A 535 -16.86 -29.53 8.30
N ARG A 536 -17.29 -28.72 9.29
CA ARG A 536 -17.54 -27.29 9.11
C ARG A 536 -16.31 -26.46 9.44
N THR A 537 -15.96 -25.57 8.52
CA THR A 537 -14.83 -24.65 8.70
C THR A 537 -15.27 -23.34 9.36
N HIS A 538 -14.43 -22.81 10.24
CA HIS A 538 -14.51 -21.46 10.79
C HIS A 538 -13.11 -20.84 10.88
N VAL A 539 -13.06 -19.51 10.95
CA VAL A 539 -11.83 -18.77 11.22
C VAL A 539 -11.81 -18.42 12.71
N HIS A 540 -10.78 -18.87 13.41
CA HIS A 540 -10.52 -18.49 14.79
C HIS A 540 -9.38 -17.48 14.81
N VAL A 541 -9.62 -16.31 15.38
CA VAL A 541 -8.62 -15.25 15.46
C VAL A 541 -8.31 -14.97 16.92
N ARG A 542 -7.02 -14.92 17.25
CA ARG A 542 -6.52 -14.51 18.56
C ARG A 542 -5.90 -13.13 18.49
N VAL A 543 -6.46 -12.22 19.27
CA VAL A 543 -6.12 -10.80 19.26
C VAL A 543 -5.03 -10.48 20.27
N SER A 544 -4.14 -9.53 19.93
CA SER A 544 -3.02 -9.12 20.77
C SER A 544 -2.74 -7.63 20.71
N HIS A 545 -2.28 -7.09 21.84
CA HIS A 545 -1.91 -5.69 21.99
C HIS A 545 -0.48 -5.40 21.52
N SER A 546 0.38 -6.43 21.51
CA SER A 546 1.78 -6.36 21.10
C SER A 546 2.17 -7.64 20.36
N PRO A 547 1.74 -7.81 19.10
CA PRO A 547 1.91 -9.08 18.42
C PRO A 547 3.37 -9.36 18.06
N ALA A 548 3.86 -10.54 18.46
CA ALA A 548 5.05 -11.15 17.85
C ALA A 548 4.72 -11.57 16.39
N THR A 549 5.69 -12.03 15.60
CA THR A 549 5.43 -12.55 14.24
C THR A 549 4.29 -13.58 14.26
N PRO A 550 3.12 -13.28 13.67
CA PRO A 550 1.95 -14.14 13.78
C PRO A 550 2.19 -15.42 13.00
N PHE A 551 1.97 -16.55 13.67
CA PHE A 551 2.03 -17.86 13.03
C PHE A 551 0.61 -18.25 12.58
N VAL A 552 0.44 -18.57 11.29
CA VAL A 552 -0.80 -19.17 10.80
C VAL A 552 -0.75 -20.65 11.09
N MET A 553 -1.71 -21.14 11.86
CA MET A 553 -1.88 -22.57 12.08
C MET A 553 -3.08 -23.04 11.27
N THR A 554 -2.86 -23.80 10.21
CA THR A 554 -3.93 -24.61 9.64
C THR A 554 -4.12 -25.88 10.47
N CYS A 555 -5.40 -26.17 10.76
CA CYS A 555 -6.00 -27.44 11.19
C CYS A 555 -5.06 -28.65 11.45
N ALA A 556 -5.23 -29.29 12.60
CA ALA A 556 -4.62 -30.57 12.96
C ALA A 556 -5.23 -31.79 12.23
N ASP A 557 -6.09 -31.56 11.23
CA ASP A 557 -6.80 -32.59 10.47
C ASP A 557 -6.10 -32.81 9.12
N PRO A 558 -5.57 -34.02 8.84
CA PRO A 558 -4.97 -34.35 7.54
C PRO A 558 -5.95 -34.18 6.37
N ALA A 559 -7.27 -34.20 6.58
CA ALA A 559 -8.24 -33.96 5.50
C ALA A 559 -8.32 -32.48 5.05
N CYS A 560 -7.60 -31.61 5.74
CA CYS A 560 -7.56 -30.17 5.50
C CYS A 560 -6.43 -29.76 4.52
N HIS A 561 -5.89 -30.72 3.76
CA HIS A 561 -5.01 -30.46 2.62
C HIS A 561 -5.77 -29.70 1.53
N THR A 562 -5.78 -28.38 1.62
CA THR A 562 -6.25 -27.54 0.54
C THR A 562 -5.12 -27.36 -0.47
N ASN A 563 -5.15 -28.12 -1.57
CA ASN A 563 -4.47 -27.75 -2.81
C ASN A 563 -5.17 -26.52 -3.44
N ILE A 564 -5.24 -25.41 -2.69
CA ILE A 564 -5.66 -24.12 -3.21
C ILE A 564 -4.42 -23.51 -3.86
N LYS A 565 -4.42 -23.41 -5.19
CA LYS A 565 -3.34 -22.75 -5.93
C LYS A 565 -3.11 -21.35 -5.31
N LYS A 566 -1.88 -21.10 -4.85
CA LYS A 566 -1.36 -19.83 -4.28
C LYS A 566 -1.55 -19.57 -2.76
N LEU A 567 -1.93 -20.56 -1.94
CA LEU A 567 -1.75 -20.50 -0.48
C LEU A 567 -0.80 -21.61 -0.01
N SER A 568 0.45 -21.30 0.33
CA SER A 568 1.32 -22.23 1.07
C SER A 568 1.00 -22.09 2.56
N VAL A 569 0.44 -23.13 3.16
CA VAL A 569 0.12 -23.16 4.60
C VAL A 569 0.80 -24.36 5.22
N GLU A 570 1.66 -24.11 6.21
CA GLU A 570 2.50 -25.13 6.82
C GLU A 570 1.70 -25.99 7.81
N TYR A 571 1.87 -27.32 7.74
CA TYR A 571 1.17 -28.28 8.58
C TYR A 571 2.06 -28.70 9.76
N LEU A 572 1.72 -28.30 11.00
CA LEU A 572 2.39 -28.84 12.18
C LEU A 572 1.74 -30.16 12.61
N ARG A 573 2.40 -31.29 12.33
CA ARG A 573 2.11 -32.55 13.04
C ARG A 573 2.33 -32.32 14.52
N LYS A 574 1.28 -32.56 15.31
CA LYS A 574 1.33 -32.55 16.78
C LYS A 574 2.46 -33.49 17.23
N LYS A 575 3.58 -32.92 17.71
CA LYS A 575 4.66 -33.69 18.34
C LYS A 575 4.03 -34.46 19.51
N GLY A 576 4.25 -35.78 19.52
CA GLY A 576 3.70 -36.68 20.52
C GLY A 576 3.91 -36.16 21.93
N VAL A 577 2.82 -36.18 22.69
CA VAL A 577 2.85 -36.22 24.15
C VAL A 577 3.62 -37.49 24.52
N LYS A 578 4.70 -37.35 25.27
CA LYS A 578 5.24 -38.44 26.09
C LYS A 578 4.33 -38.63 27.30
#